data_AF-A0A2A2TNM7-F1
#
_entry.id   AF-A0A2A2TNM7-F1
#
_cell.length_a   1.000
_cell.length_b   1.000
_cell.length_c   1.000
_cell.angle_alpha   90.00
_cell.angle_beta   90.00
_cell.angle_gamma   90.00
#
_symmetry.space_group_name_H-M   'P 1'
#
loop_
_entity.id
_entity.type
_entity.pdbx_description
1 polymer ?
#
loop_
_entity_poly.entity_id
_entity_poly.type
_entity_poly.pdbx_seq_one_letter_code
_entity_poly.pdbx_strand_id
1 'polypeptide(L)' 'MLDLILDTEINLNGFVCLDEANYLIKQQECIGLAQTRFINGEISFADYCDILELCNVNIDQYLVTVENNLQVIGYS' A
#
# COMPACT_ATOMS: atom_id res chain seq x y z
N MET A 1 -2.34 -8.22 -11.85
CA MET A 1 -0.92 -8.67 -11.75
C MET A 1 -0.09 -7.61 -11.02
N LEU A 2 -0.26 -6.32 -11.36
CA LEU A 2 0.21 -5.21 -10.53
C LEU A 2 -0.40 -5.19 -9.12
N ASP A 3 -1.65 -5.66 -8.94
CA ASP A 3 -2.29 -5.75 -7.62
C ASP A 3 -1.52 -6.60 -6.61
N LEU A 4 -0.90 -7.70 -7.06
CA LEU A 4 -0.08 -8.58 -6.23
C LEU A 4 1.28 -7.97 -5.88
N ILE A 5 1.77 -7.05 -6.72
CA ILE A 5 3.06 -6.37 -6.50
C ILE A 5 2.88 -5.25 -5.49
N LEU A 6 1.79 -4.50 -5.63
CA LEU A 6 1.48 -3.29 -4.87
C LEU A 6 0.73 -3.60 -3.56
N ASP A 7 0.48 -4.87 -3.26
CA ASP A 7 -0.24 -5.29 -2.06
C ASP A 7 0.47 -4.79 -0.80
N THR A 8 -0.30 -4.16 0.08
CA THR A 8 0.23 -3.41 1.23
C THR A 8 -0.24 -4.09 2.51
N GLU A 9 0.64 -4.83 3.17
CA GLU A 9 0.32 -5.45 4.46
C GLU A 9 0.37 -4.40 5.58
N ILE A 10 -0.80 -4.09 6.15
CA ILE A 10 -0.90 -3.30 7.39
C ILE A 10 -0.54 -4.21 8.56
N ASN A 11 0.64 -3.98 9.14
CA ASN A 11 1.07 -4.69 10.34
C ASN A 11 0.23 -4.30 11.56
N LEU A 12 -0.76 -5.13 11.89
CA LEU A 12 -1.53 -5.07 13.13
C LEU A 12 -0.69 -5.60 14.31
N ASN A 13 0.32 -4.83 14.74
CA ASN A 13 1.08 -5.17 15.95
C ASN A 13 0.31 -4.75 17.21
N GLY A 14 -0.62 -5.61 17.67
CA GLY A 14 -1.13 -5.59 19.05
C GLY A 14 -2.65 -5.39 19.22
N PHE A 15 -3.07 -5.28 20.49
CA PHE A 15 -4.45 -4.96 20.87
C PHE A 15 -4.77 -3.51 20.48
N VAL A 16 -5.42 -3.36 19.34
CA VAL A 16 -5.84 -2.06 18.80
C VAL A 16 -7.17 -1.66 19.44
N CYS A 17 -7.29 -0.43 19.94
CA CYS A 17 -8.59 0.05 20.42
C CYS A 17 -9.55 0.27 19.23
N LEU A 18 -10.85 0.38 19.51
CA LEU A 18 -11.88 0.43 18.47
C LEU A 18 -11.71 1.65 17.53
N ASP A 19 -11.20 2.77 18.05
CA ASP A 19 -10.84 3.96 17.26
C ASP A 19 -9.62 3.74 16.37
N GLU A 20 -8.57 3.09 16.88
CA GLU A 20 -7.39 2.75 16.07
C GLU A 20 -7.74 1.71 15.01
N ALA A 21 -8.60 0.73 15.30
CA ALA A 21 -9.09 -0.22 14.31
C ALA A 21 -9.84 0.49 13.17
N ASN A 22 -10.69 1.46 13.50
CA ASN A 22 -11.38 2.29 12.49
C ASN A 22 -10.40 3.16 11.69
N TYR A 23 -9.34 3.66 12.32
CA TYR A 23 -8.29 4.40 11.63
C TYR A 23 -7.52 3.53 10.65
N LEU A 24 -7.15 2.31 11.06
CA LEU A 24 -6.47 1.32 10.21
C LEU A 24 -7.35 0.86 9.04
N ILE A 25 -8.65 0.67 9.26
CA ILE A 25 -9.60 0.35 8.18
C ILE A 25 -9.64 1.49 7.15
N LYS A 26 -9.77 2.75 7.60
CA LYS A 26 -9.77 3.91 6.69
C LYS A 26 -8.46 4.05 5.93
N GLN A 27 -7.35 3.79 6.60
CA GLN A 27 -6.03 3.79 5.99
C GLN A 27 -5.95 2.74 4.88
N GLN A 28 -6.45 1.52 5.12
CA GLN A 28 -6.50 0.47 4.11
C GLN A 28 -7.40 0.82 2.93
N GLU A 29 -8.58 1.40 3.19
CA GLU A 29 -9.49 1.85 2.14
C GLU A 29 -8.86 2.98 1.30
N CYS A 30 -8.17 3.94 1.94
CA CYS A 30 -7.45 5.01 1.23
C CYS A 30 -6.34 4.45 0.33
N ILE A 31 -5.54 3.51 0.84
CA ILE A 31 -4.46 2.88 0.07
C ILE A 31 -5.04 2.09 -1.10
N GLY A 32 -6.08 1.29 -0.89
CA GLY A 32 -6.74 0.52 -1.94
C GLY A 32 -7.36 1.40 -3.03
N LEU A 33 -7.96 2.53 -2.65
CA LEU A 33 -8.45 3.54 -3.61
C LEU A 33 -7.32 4.18 -4.40
N ALA A 34 -6.22 4.56 -3.74
CA ALA A 34 -5.07 5.16 -4.39
C ALA A 34 -4.40 4.17 -5.36
N GLN A 35 -4.27 2.90 -4.96
CA GLN A 35 -3.76 1.82 -5.79
C GLN A 35 -4.64 1.60 -7.02
N THR A 36 -5.96 1.59 -6.86
CA THR A 36 -6.91 1.46 -7.97
C THR A 36 -6.75 2.62 -8.97
N ARG A 37 -6.66 3.85 -8.46
CA ARG A 37 -6.43 5.04 -9.31
C ARG A 37 -5.09 5.00 -10.01
N PHE A 38 -4.04 4.52 -9.36
CA PHE A 38 -2.73 4.36 -9.95
C PHE A 38 -2.73 3.30 -11.07
N ILE A 39 -3.36 2.14 -10.84
CA ILE A 39 -3.52 1.07 -11.84
C ILE A 39 -4.32 1.56 -13.05
N ASN A 40 -5.34 2.38 -12.82
CA ASN A 40 -6.13 2.99 -13.90
C ASN A 40 -5.38 4.13 -14.63
N GLY A 41 -4.20 4.54 -14.15
CA GLY A 41 -3.43 5.64 -14.71
C GLY A 41 -4.00 7.04 -14.43
N GLU A 42 -4.90 7.15 -13.44
CA GLU A 42 -5.53 8.42 -13.04
C GLU A 42 -4.61 9.28 -12.18
N ILE A 43 -3.67 8.66 -11.47
CA ILE A 43 -2.65 9.33 -10.65
C ILE A 43 -1.26 8.79 -11.00
N SER A 44 -0.23 9.60 -10.82
CA SER A 44 1.15 9.15 -11.04
C SER A 44 1.65 8.29 -9.86
N PHE A 45 2.77 7.58 -10.07
CA PHE A 45 3.39 6.82 -8.98
C PHE A 45 3.87 7.72 -7.84
N ALA A 46 4.29 8.96 -8.16
CA ALA A 46 4.65 9.95 -7.16
C ALA A 46 3.44 10.33 -6.29
N ASP A 47 2.29 10.63 -6.92
CA ASP A 47 1.05 10.94 -6.19
C ASP A 47 0.59 9.75 -5.32
N TYR A 48 0.78 8.52 -5.81
CA TYR A 48 0.50 7.31 -5.05
C TYR A 48 1.42 7.17 -3.82
N CYS A 49 2.73 7.43 -3.99
CA CYS A 49 3.69 7.44 -2.89
C CYS A 49 3.34 8.52 -1.84
N ASP A 50 2.97 9.72 -2.27
CA ASP A 50 2.56 10.79 -1.36
C ASP A 50 1.33 10.38 -0.53
N ILE A 51 0.37 9.67 -1.14
CA ILE A 51 -0.80 9.13 -0.43
C ILE A 51 -0.41 8.03 0.57
N LEU A 52 0.54 7.16 0.21
CA LEU A 52 1.09 6.15 1.12
C LEU A 52 1.77 6.81 2.32
N GLU A 53 2.53 7.88 2.11
CA GLU A 53 3.18 8.64 3.19
C GLU A 53 2.15 9.30 4.12
N LEU A 54 1.10 9.91 3.55
CA LEU A 54 -0.02 10.48 4.30
C LEU A 54 -0.75 9.42 5.13
N CYS A 55 -0.78 8.20 4.62
CA CYS A 55 -1.31 7.03 5.32
C CYS A 55 -0.29 6.42 6.29
N ASN A 56 0.79 7.10 6.69
CA ASN A 56 1.81 6.57 7.60
C ASN A 56 2.40 5.21 7.16
N VAL A 57 2.36 4.88 5.87
CA VAL A 57 3.01 3.70 5.34
C VAL A 57 4.49 4.02 5.19
N ASN A 58 5.34 3.10 5.66
CA ASN A 58 6.78 3.23 5.46
C ASN A 58 7.10 2.93 3.98
N ILE A 59 7.35 3.99 3.20
CA ILE A 59 7.61 3.89 1.77
C ILE A 59 8.86 3.07 1.48
N ASP A 60 9.91 3.18 2.29
CA ASP A 60 11.14 2.39 2.09
C ASP A 60 10.85 0.88 2.21
N GLN A 61 10.10 0.47 3.24
CA GLN A 61 9.68 -0.93 3.37
C GLN A 61 8.75 -1.35 2.24
N TYR A 62 7.82 -0.47 1.85
CA TYR A 62 6.90 -0.74 0.76
C TYR A 62 7.63 -0.97 -0.57
N LEU A 63 8.59 -0.11 -0.92
CA LEU A 63 9.38 -0.24 -2.14
C LEU A 63 10.21 -1.53 -2.14
N VAL A 64 10.81 -1.90 -1.01
CA VAL A 64 11.51 -3.18 -0.88
C VAL A 64 10.57 -4.37 -1.11
N THR A 65 9.35 -4.33 -0.56
CA THR A 65 8.34 -5.37 -0.80
C THR A 65 7.92 -5.42 -2.26
N VAL A 66 7.68 -4.27 -2.88
CA VAL A 66 7.35 -4.15 -4.31
C VAL A 66 8.47 -4.70 -5.19
N GLU A 67 9.73 -4.39 -4.90
CA GLU A 67 10.90 -4.92 -5.60
C GLU A 67 11.01 -6.44 -5.44
N ASN A 68 10.82 -6.96 -4.24
CA ASN A 68 10.81 -8.40 -3.98
C ASN A 68 9.68 -9.10 -4.77
N ASN A 69 8.48 -8.52 -4.79
CA ASN A 69 7.35 -9.04 -5.54
C ASN A 69 7.58 -8.99 -7.06
N LEU A 70 8.21 -7.91 -7.55
CA LEU A 70 8.66 -7.78 -8.94
C LEU A 70 9.68 -8.84 -9.32
N GLN A 71 10.64 -9.16 -8.44
CA GLN A 71 11.62 -10.22 -8.69
C GLN A 71 10.97 -11.60 -8.79
N VAL A 72 9.98 -11.88 -7.92
CA VAL A 72 9.24 -13.15 -7.95
C VAL A 72 8.45 -13.32 -9.26
N ILE A 73 7.89 -12.24 -9.80
CA ILE A 73 7.11 -12.27 -11.04
C ILE A 73 8.00 -12.19 -12.29
N GLY A 74 9.14 -11.50 -12.21
CA GLY A 74 10.12 -11.38 -13.30
C GLY A 74 10.92 -12.65 -13.56
N TYR A 75 10.95 -13.59 -12.61
CA TYR A 75 11.37 -14.97 -12.83
C TYR A 75 10.16 -15.83 -13.19
N SER A 76 9.69 -15.71 -14.43
CA SER A 76 8.71 -16.61 -15.05
C SER A 76 8.93 -16.68 -16.55
#